data_AF-A0A966Q643-F1
#
_entry.id   AF-A0A966Q643-F1
#
_cell.length_a   1.000
_cell.length_b   1.000
_cell.length_c   1.000
_cell.angle_alpha   90.00
_cell.angle_beta   90.00
_cell.angle_gamma   90.00
#
_symmetry.space_group_name_H-M   'P 1'
#
loop_
_entity.id
_entity.type
_entity.pdbx_description
1 polymer ?
#
loop_
_entity_poly.entity_id
_entity_poly.type
_entity_poly.pdbx_seq_one_letter_code
_entity_poly.pdbx_strand_id
1 'polypeptide(L)'
;MLDKETLRYIAESERLMDEGKIPFVWASRNGVYERLAVAPIIMEEFGLKQGQKVNSILVDAISERSLKILAERLGEIRQQVEDQFLTDDFDFRKEMNK
;
A
#
# COMPACT_ATOMS: atom_id res chain seq x y z
N MET A 1 -15.70 14.13 12.26
CA MET A 1 -16.47 13.93 11.02
C MET A 1 -15.47 13.89 9.89
N LEU A 2 -15.52 12.90 9.00
CA LEU A 2 -14.58 12.83 7.86
C LEU A 2 -14.88 13.99 6.90
N ASP A 3 -13.84 14.55 6.29
CA ASP A 3 -14.01 15.59 5.29
C ASP A 3 -14.56 15.02 3.96
N LYS A 4 -15.04 15.92 3.10
CA LYS A 4 -15.68 15.56 1.82
C LYS A 4 -14.72 14.83 0.87
N GLU A 5 -13.44 15.14 0.92
CA GLU A 5 -12.44 14.55 0.04
C GLU A 5 -12.12 13.12 0.47
N THR A 6 -11.96 12.89 1.77
CA THR A 6 -11.83 11.55 2.36
C THR A 6 -13.03 10.67 2.02
N LEU A 7 -14.26 11.19 2.14
CA LEU A 7 -15.46 10.45 1.76
C LEU A 7 -15.48 10.08 0.27
N ARG A 8 -15.01 10.98 -0.60
CA ARG A 8 -14.89 10.71 -2.04
C ARG A 8 -13.91 9.58 -2.32
N TYR A 9 -12.76 9.55 -1.64
CA TYR A 9 -11.77 8.48 -1.82
C TYR A 9 -12.27 7.13 -1.33
N ILE A 10 -13.02 7.09 -0.23
CA ILE A 10 -13.64 5.86 0.27
C ILE A 10 -14.67 5.34 -0.75
N ALA A 11 -15.58 6.20 -1.22
CA ALA A 11 -16.61 5.81 -2.18
C ALA A 11 -16.01 5.32 -3.51
N GLU A 12 -14.95 5.97 -4.00
CA GLU A 12 -14.23 5.54 -5.19
C GLU A 12 -13.55 4.17 -4.98
N SER A 13 -12.96 3.95 -3.81
CA SER A 13 -12.33 2.68 -3.49
C SER A 13 -13.34 1.53 -3.47
N GLU A 14 -14.52 1.75 -2.88
CA GLU A 14 -15.63 0.79 -2.88
C GLU A 14 -16.08 0.47 -4.32
N ARG A 15 -16.25 1.50 -5.17
CA ARG A 15 -16.60 1.32 -6.58
C ARG A 15 -15.57 0.48 -7.33
N LEU A 16 -14.28 0.73 -7.10
CA LEU A 16 -13.20 -0.04 -7.72
C LEU A 16 -13.12 -1.48 -7.22
N MET A 17 -13.52 -1.75 -5.97
CA MET A 17 -13.68 -3.12 -5.45
C MET A 17 -14.85 -3.84 -6.11
N ASP A 18 -16.00 -3.16 -6.29
CA ASP A 18 -17.16 -3.71 -6.99
C ASP A 18 -16.85 -4.02 -8.46
N GLU A 19 -16.03 -3.20 -9.11
CA GLU A 19 -15.52 -3.42 -10.48
C GLU A 19 -14.44 -4.51 -10.58
N GLY A 20 -14.00 -5.08 -9.44
CA GLY A 20 -12.95 -6.08 -9.40
C GLY A 20 -11.54 -5.56 -9.70
N LYS A 21 -11.34 -4.24 -9.71
CA LYS A 21 -10.04 -3.60 -9.94
C LYS A 21 -9.16 -3.56 -8.70
N ILE A 22 -9.79 -3.48 -7.52
CA ILE A 22 -9.12 -3.58 -6.23
C ILE A 22 -9.48 -4.92 -5.61
N PRO A 23 -8.50 -5.78 -5.30
CA PRO A 23 -8.78 -7.01 -4.58
C PRO A 23 -9.26 -6.69 -3.17
N PHE A 24 -10.19 -7.49 -2.65
CA PHE A 24 -10.67 -7.32 -1.28
C PHE A 24 -11.01 -8.64 -0.61
N VAL A 25 -11.06 -8.60 0.72
CA VAL A 25 -11.59 -9.66 1.59
C VAL A 25 -12.66 -9.09 2.52
N TRP A 26 -13.52 -9.95 3.05
CA TRP A 26 -14.45 -9.59 4.13
C TRP A 26 -13.77 -9.81 5.47
N ALA A 27 -13.34 -8.74 6.12
CA ALA A 27 -12.66 -8.73 7.40
C ALA A 27 -13.65 -8.59 8.55
N SER A 28 -13.59 -9.50 9.52
CA SER A 28 -14.37 -9.35 10.76
C SER A 28 -13.68 -8.34 11.68
N ARG A 29 -14.36 -7.25 12.01
CA ARG A 29 -13.92 -6.23 12.96
C ARG A 29 -15.04 -5.96 13.96
N ASN A 30 -14.79 -6.24 15.24
CA ASN A 30 -15.78 -6.06 16.32
C ASN A 30 -17.13 -6.76 16.06
N GLY A 31 -17.12 -7.90 15.38
CA GLY A 31 -18.33 -8.67 15.05
C GLY A 31 -19.08 -8.19 13.79
N VAL A 32 -18.61 -7.13 13.13
CA VAL A 32 -19.12 -6.66 11.85
C VAL A 32 -18.14 -7.04 10.76
N TYR A 33 -18.64 -7.55 9.63
CA TYR A 33 -17.81 -7.79 8.45
C TYR A 33 -17.77 -6.55 7.58
N GLU A 34 -16.58 -6.03 7.37
CA GLU A 34 -16.29 -4.90 6.49
C GLU A 34 -15.39 -5.37 5.33
N ARG A 35 -15.44 -4.67 4.20
CA ARG A 35 -14.51 -4.95 3.10
C ARG A 35 -13.16 -4.35 3.45
N LEU A 36 -12.12 -5.15 3.30
CA LEU A 36 -10.74 -4.72 3.43
C LEU A 36 -10.10 -4.84 2.05
N ALA A 37 -9.65 -3.70 1.50
CA ALA A 37 -8.81 -3.68 0.31
C ALA A 37 -7.48 -4.38 0.62
N VAL A 38 -7.02 -5.25 -0.28
CA VAL A 38 -5.77 -5.99 -0.10
C VAL A 38 -4.95 -5.89 -1.38
N ALA A 39 -3.66 -5.59 -1.24
CA ALA A 39 -2.76 -5.54 -2.38
C ALA A 39 -2.66 -6.93 -3.05
N PRO A 40 -2.59 -7.02 -4.40
CA PRO A 40 -2.51 -8.30 -5.10
C PRO A 40 -1.39 -9.23 -4.60
N ILE A 41 -0.22 -8.68 -4.30
CA ILE A 41 0.91 -9.44 -3.76
C ILE A 41 0.59 -10.12 -2.42
N ILE A 42 -0.19 -9.46 -1.55
CA ILE A 42 -0.60 -10.03 -0.27
C ILE A 42 -1.68 -11.10 -0.47
N MET A 43 -2.60 -10.88 -1.43
CA MET A 43 -3.58 -11.89 -1.80
C MET A 43 -2.89 -13.18 -2.27
N GLU A 44 -1.86 -13.05 -3.10
CA GLU A 44 -1.05 -14.18 -3.58
C GLU A 44 -0.26 -14.84 -2.45
N GLU A 45 0.47 -14.07 -1.65
CA GLU A 45 1.31 -14.57 -0.54
C GLU A 45 0.52 -15.40 0.47
N PHE A 46 -0.73 -15.00 0.75
CA PHE A 46 -1.61 -15.71 1.68
C PHE A 46 -2.59 -16.67 1.00
N GLY A 47 -2.55 -16.82 -0.33
CA GLY A 47 -3.47 -17.68 -1.08
C GLY A 47 -4.94 -17.29 -0.94
N LEU A 48 -5.22 -16.00 -0.78
CA LEU A 48 -6.57 -15.46 -0.57
C LEU A 48 -7.31 -15.31 -1.89
N LYS A 49 -8.64 -15.44 -1.83
CA LYS A 49 -9.54 -15.22 -2.97
C LYS A 49 -10.36 -13.94 -2.80
N GLN A 50 -10.72 -13.32 -3.92
CA GLN A 50 -11.59 -12.15 -3.95
C GLN A 50 -12.88 -12.40 -3.15
N GLY A 51 -13.19 -11.50 -2.21
CA GLY A 51 -14.38 -11.59 -1.37
C GLY A 51 -14.36 -12.76 -0.37
N GLN A 52 -13.20 -13.36 -0.09
CA GLN A 52 -13.09 -14.37 0.97
C GLN A 52 -13.35 -13.75 2.35
N LYS A 53 -14.06 -14.45 3.24
CA LYS A 53 -14.15 -14.06 4.65
C LYS A 53 -12.89 -14.46 5.39
N VAL A 54 -12.34 -13.52 6.16
CA VAL A 54 -11.13 -13.73 6.96
C VAL A 54 -11.39 -13.40 8.43
N ASN A 55 -10.66 -14.08 9.32
CA ASN A 55 -10.71 -13.84 10.75
C ASN A 55 -9.73 -12.73 11.16
N SER A 56 -9.76 -12.34 12.43
CA SER A 56 -8.88 -11.30 12.96
C SER A 56 -7.39 -11.60 12.78
N ILE A 57 -6.98 -12.87 12.92
CA ILE A 57 -5.58 -13.28 12.74
C ILE A 57 -5.08 -12.95 11.33
N LEU A 58 -5.89 -13.25 10.30
CA LEU A 58 -5.55 -12.90 8.92
C LEU A 58 -5.58 -11.38 8.68
N VAL A 59 -6.50 -10.65 9.31
CA VAL A 59 -6.53 -9.18 9.23
C VAL A 59 -5.25 -8.58 9.79
N ASP A 60 -4.78 -9.08 10.93
CA ASP A 60 -3.54 -8.62 11.55
C ASP A 60 -2.33 -8.94 10.66
N ALA A 61 -2.26 -10.14 10.08
CA ALA A 61 -1.21 -10.54 9.15
C ALA A 61 -1.19 -9.68 7.88
N ILE A 62 -2.36 -9.40 7.28
CA ILE A 62 -2.50 -8.48 6.13
C ILE A 62 -2.00 -7.08 6.50
N SER A 63 -2.36 -6.59 7.67
CA SER A 63 -1.96 -5.26 8.14
C SER A 63 -0.45 -5.17 8.33
N GLU A 64 0.16 -6.16 8.99
CA GLU A 64 1.62 -6.21 9.20
C GLU A 64 2.36 -6.27 7.86
N ARG A 65 1.91 -7.12 6.93
CA ARG A 65 2.57 -7.25 5.62
C ARG A 65 2.43 -5.97 4.78
N SER A 66 1.27 -5.33 4.84
CA SER A 66 1.03 -4.04 4.18
C SER A 66 2.01 -2.97 4.68
N LEU A 67 2.25 -2.90 5.99
CA LEU A 67 3.21 -1.98 6.58
C LEU A 67 4.66 -2.28 6.15
N LYS A 68 5.05 -3.56 6.07
CA LYS A 68 6.39 -3.95 5.56
C LYS A 68 6.60 -3.51 4.12
N ILE A 69 5.63 -3.75 3.24
CA ILE A 69 5.69 -3.33 1.84
C ILE A 69 5.79 -1.80 1.72
N LEU A 70 5.04 -1.07 2.55
CA LEU A 70 5.14 0.39 2.58
C LEU A 70 6.53 0.85 3.04
N ALA A 71 7.10 0.21 4.06
CA ALA A 71 8.44 0.53 4.55
C ALA A 71 9.52 0.26 3.48
N GLU A 72 9.43 -0.86 2.77
CA GLU A 72 10.32 -1.19 1.65
C GLU A 72 10.25 -0.11 0.55
N ARG A 73 9.04 0.26 0.11
CA ARG A 73 8.84 1.32 -0.91
C ARG A 73 9.33 2.69 -0.47
N LEU A 74 9.13 3.05 0.80
CA LEU A 74 9.64 4.31 1.33
C LEU A 74 11.18 4.32 1.35
N GLY A 75 11.81 3.18 1.62
CA GLY A 75 13.26 3.02 1.52
C GLY A 75 13.76 3.24 0.09
N GLU A 76 13.09 2.66 -0.91
CA GLU A 76 13.43 2.85 -2.32
C GLU A 76 13.28 4.30 -2.77
N ILE A 77 12.17 4.96 -2.41
CA ILE A 77 11.94 6.38 -2.72
C ILE A 77 13.00 7.25 -2.07
N ARG A 78 13.34 6.98 -0.80
CA ARG A 78 14.39 7.71 -0.10
C ARG A 78 15.74 7.59 -0.83
N GLN A 79 16.12 6.38 -1.23
CA GLN A 79 17.37 6.17 -1.97
C GLN A 79 17.37 6.92 -3.30
N GLN A 80 16.26 6.87 -4.05
CA GLN A 80 16.13 7.61 -5.32
C GLN A 80 16.28 9.12 -5.13
N VAL A 81 15.74 9.66 -4.05
CA VAL A 81 15.87 11.09 -3.71
C VAL A 81 17.32 11.42 -3.33
N GLU A 82 17.97 10.59 -2.50
CA GLU A 82 19.39 10.78 -2.14
C GLU A 82 20.31 10.71 -3.38
N ASP A 83 20.07 9.76 -4.28
CA ASP A 83 20.83 9.60 -5.52
C ASP A 83 20.64 10.81 -6.46
N GLN A 84 19.42 11.36 -6.56
CA GLN A 84 19.15 12.57 -7.34
C GLN A 84 19.93 13.78 -6.81
N PHE A 85 19.94 13.99 -5.50
CA PHE A 85 20.72 15.08 -4.88
C PHE A 85 22.23 14.89 -5.08
N LEU A 86 22.73 13.66 -5.01
CA LEU A 86 24.14 13.36 -5.28
C LEU A 86 24.51 13.62 -6.75
N THR A 87 23.61 13.36 -7.72
CA THR A 87 23.87 13.67 -9.13
C THR A 87 23.76 15.15 -9.47
N ASP A 88 22.91 15.91 -8.77
CA ASP A 88 22.70 17.33 -9.06
C ASP A 88 23.78 18.24 -8.45
N ASP A 89 24.39 17.86 -7.31
CA ASP A 89 25.47 18.64 -6.67
C ASP A 89 26.90 18.18 -7.05
N PHE A 90 27.08 16.98 -7.62
CA PHE A 90 28.42 16.44 -7.91
C PHE A 90 28.85 16.70 -9.37
N ASP A 91 29.33 17.92 -9.66
CA ASP A 91 29.96 18.26 -10.95
C ASP A 91 31.38 17.66 -11.03
N PHE A 92 31.47 16.41 -11.50
CA PHE A 92 32.74 15.68 -11.71
C PHE A 92 33.78 16.48 -12.52
N ARG A 93 33.36 17.47 -13.33
CA ARG A 93 34.26 18.32 -14.13
C ARG A 93 35.09 19.27 -13.26
N LYS A 94 34.63 19.61 -12.05
CA LYS A 94 35.38 20.46 -11.10
C LYS A 94 36.41 19.68 -10.30
N GLU A 95 36.18 18.41 -10.01
CA GLU A 95 37.12 17.58 -9.23
C GLU A 95 38.20 16.92 -10.09
N MET A 96 37.95 16.63 -11.38
CA MET A 96 39.00 16.09 -12.29
C MET A 96 39.96 17.12 -12.88
N ASN A 97 39.82 18.41 -12.53
CA ASN A 97 40.71 19.51 -12.96
C ASN A 97 41.53 20.13 -11.81
N LYS A 98 41.63 19.46 -10.65
CA LYS A 98 42.61 19.77 -9.60
C LYS A 98 43.78 18.80 -9.70
#